data_AF-A0A924UF07-F1
#
_entry.id   AF-A0A924UF07-F1
#
_cell.length_a   1.000
_cell.length_b   1.000
_cell.length_c   1.000
_cell.angle_alpha   90.00
_cell.angle_beta   90.00
_cell.angle_gamma   90.00
#
_symmetry.space_group_name_H-M   'P 1'
#
loop_
_entity.id
_entity.type
_entity.pdbx_description
1 polymer ?
#
loop_
_entity_poly.entity_id
_entity_poly.type
_entity_poly.pdbx_seq_one_letter_code
_entity_poly.pdbx_strand_id
1 'polypeptide(L)'
;FYGSFMHLHSRLQGRAVVEVVPGITGMAGCWHATGAPITWGDDVMTVLMGTLAEADLVTHMQAADALVVMKTGRNLAKIIAALALAGRLDQAWIVEAGTMPGQTVARLVDYAPTDCPYFSIVLVHGHGRRPGGVA
;
A
#
# COMPACT_ATOMS: atom_id res chain seq x y z
N PHE A 1 -7.70 -4.74 -10.20
CA PHE A 1 -6.73 -3.87 -9.51
C PHE A 1 -5.33 -4.48 -9.66
N TYR A 2 -4.30 -3.72 -10.07
CA TYR A 2 -2.89 -4.13 -10.37
C TYR A 2 -2.63 -5.64 -10.62
N GLY A 3 -3.44 -6.24 -11.49
CA GLY A 3 -3.47 -7.68 -11.74
C GLY A 3 -3.31 -7.97 -13.23
N SER A 4 -2.79 -9.16 -13.55
CA SER A 4 -2.49 -9.59 -14.92
C SER A 4 -3.74 -9.76 -15.80
N PHE A 5 -4.93 -9.89 -15.20
CA PHE A 5 -6.19 -10.04 -15.94
C PHE A 5 -6.42 -8.92 -16.96
N MET A 6 -5.93 -7.70 -16.73
CA MET A 6 -6.07 -6.59 -17.68
C MET A 6 -5.52 -6.91 -19.08
N HIS A 7 -4.46 -7.73 -19.17
CA HIS A 7 -3.93 -8.19 -20.44
C HIS A 7 -4.90 -9.12 -21.18
N LEU A 8 -5.61 -9.99 -20.45
CA LEU A 8 -6.64 -10.86 -21.03
C LEU A 8 -7.90 -10.07 -21.38
N HIS A 9 -8.33 -9.17 -20.50
CA HIS A 9 -9.49 -8.30 -20.73
C HIS A 9 -9.38 -7.58 -22.07
N SER A 10 -8.24 -6.90 -22.33
CA SER A 10 -8.02 -6.20 -23.61
C SER A 10 -8.01 -7.15 -24.82
N ARG A 11 -7.49 -8.37 -24.69
CA ARG A 11 -7.43 -9.35 -25.79
C ARG A 11 -8.78 -10.02 -26.09
N LEU A 12 -9.67 -10.09 -25.10
CA LEU A 12 -10.98 -10.74 -25.21
C LEU A 12 -12.10 -9.76 -25.58
N GLN A 13 -11.85 -8.44 -25.50
CA GLN A 13 -12.80 -7.43 -25.94
C GLN A 13 -13.26 -7.68 -27.39
N GLY A 14 -14.59 -7.73 -27.58
CA GLY A 14 -15.21 -8.00 -28.87
C GLY A 14 -15.11 -9.44 -29.37
N ARG A 15 -14.51 -10.36 -28.60
CA ARG A 15 -14.33 -11.77 -28.97
C ARG A 15 -15.10 -12.75 -28.08
N ALA A 16 -15.39 -12.34 -26.84
CA ALA A 16 -16.17 -13.11 -25.88
C ALA A 16 -16.98 -12.17 -24.98
N VAL A 17 -18.01 -12.71 -24.35
CA VAL A 17 -18.68 -12.05 -23.23
C VAL A 17 -17.73 -12.10 -22.03
N VAL A 18 -17.40 -10.94 -21.46
CA VAL A 18 -16.51 -10.81 -20.31
C VAL A 18 -17.27 -10.10 -19.20
N GLU A 19 -17.33 -10.74 -18.03
CA GLU A 19 -17.86 -10.16 -16.80
C GLU A 19 -16.74 -10.00 -15.77
N VAL A 20 -16.75 -8.89 -15.02
CA VAL A 20 -15.77 -8.62 -13.96
C VAL A 20 -16.49 -8.64 -12.61
N VAL A 21 -16.17 -9.65 -11.79
CA VAL A 21 -16.68 -9.74 -10.42
C VAL A 21 -15.68 -9.05 -9.47
N PRO A 22 -16.07 -8.01 -8.73
CA PRO A 22 -15.17 -7.32 -7.82
C PRO A 22 -14.82 -8.21 -6.62
N GLY A 23 -13.58 -8.07 -6.14
CA GLY A 23 -13.10 -8.73 -4.93
C GLY A 23 -12.46 -7.72 -3.96
N ILE A 24 -12.30 -8.14 -2.71
CA ILE A 24 -11.55 -7.36 -1.71
C ILE A 24 -10.08 -7.30 -2.16
N THR A 25 -9.54 -6.10 -2.28
CA THR A 25 -8.14 -5.92 -2.70
C THR A 25 -7.20 -6.30 -1.56
N GLY A 26 -6.01 -6.83 -1.89
CA GLY A 26 -5.03 -7.22 -0.87
C GLY A 26 -4.58 -6.06 0.04
N MET A 27 -4.55 -4.83 -0.49
CA MET A 27 -4.32 -3.61 0.30
C MET A 27 -5.38 -3.42 1.39
N ALA A 28 -6.66 -3.70 1.09
CA ALA A 28 -7.71 -3.60 2.08
C ALA A 28 -7.58 -4.65 3.18
N GLY A 29 -7.21 -5.89 2.81
CA GLY A 29 -6.87 -6.91 3.80
C GLY A 29 -5.72 -6.47 4.71
N CYS A 30 -4.66 -5.90 4.14
CA CYS A 30 -3.46 -5.49 4.88
C CYS A 30 -3.71 -4.33 5.84
N TRP A 31 -4.40 -3.26 5.43
CA TRP A 31 -4.58 -2.12 6.34
C TRP A 31 -5.54 -2.40 7.49
N HIS A 32 -6.46 -3.37 7.36
CA HIS A 32 -7.30 -3.76 8.50
C HIS A 32 -6.49 -4.56 9.53
N ALA A 33 -5.45 -5.27 9.08
CA ALA A 33 -4.58 -6.05 9.96
C ALA A 33 -3.79 -5.19 10.95
N THR A 34 -3.60 -3.89 10.68
CA THR A 34 -2.92 -2.97 11.61
C THR A 34 -3.80 -2.51 12.78
N GLY A 35 -5.10 -2.84 12.77
CA GLY A 35 -6.06 -2.47 13.82
C GLY A 35 -6.42 -0.98 13.86
N ALA A 36 -6.00 -0.19 12.86
CA ALA A 36 -6.31 1.23 12.73
C ALA A 36 -6.95 1.53 11.36
N PRO A 37 -7.90 2.47 11.25
CA PRO A 37 -8.43 2.85 9.95
C PRO A 37 -7.33 3.46 9.07
N ILE A 38 -7.30 3.12 7.79
CA ILE A 38 -6.28 3.63 6.85
C ILE A 38 -6.42 5.13 6.58
N THR A 39 -7.66 5.62 6.53
CA THR A 39 -8.02 7.02 6.25
C THR A 39 -9.16 7.48 7.15
N TRP A 40 -9.24 8.80 7.35
CA TRP A 40 -10.25 9.51 8.11
C TRP A 40 -10.64 10.81 7.39
N GLY A 41 -11.92 11.17 7.46
CA GLY A 41 -12.40 12.48 7.02
C GLY A 41 -12.00 12.85 5.58
N ASP A 42 -11.09 13.82 5.48
CA ASP A 42 -10.57 14.44 4.27
C ASP A 42 -9.21 13.89 3.81
N ASP A 43 -8.70 12.83 4.42
CA ASP A 43 -7.44 12.19 4.03
C ASP A 43 -7.40 11.83 2.53
N VAL A 44 -6.36 12.28 1.85
CA VAL A 44 -6.01 11.83 0.51
C VAL A 44 -5.15 10.57 0.61
N MET A 45 -5.68 9.45 0.13
CA MET A 45 -4.93 8.20 0.03
C MET A 45 -4.33 8.00 -1.37
N THR A 46 -3.03 7.71 -1.40
CA THR A 46 -2.33 7.36 -2.66
C THR A 46 -1.83 5.92 -2.64
N VAL A 47 -2.06 5.20 -3.73
CA VAL A 47 -1.54 3.85 -3.96
C VAL A 47 -0.34 3.93 -4.92
N LEU A 48 0.84 3.56 -4.44
CA LEU A 48 2.12 3.66 -5.14
C LEU A 48 2.68 2.28 -5.46
N MET A 49 3.30 2.15 -6.63
CA MET A 49 4.08 0.96 -6.95
C MET A 49 5.52 1.20 -6.52
N GLY A 50 6.09 0.29 -5.73
CA GLY A 50 7.50 0.30 -5.34
C GLY A 50 8.47 0.29 -6.54
N THR A 51 7.98 -0.01 -7.75
CA THR A 51 8.76 0.04 -8.99
C THR A 51 8.96 1.45 -9.55
N LEU A 52 8.24 2.47 -9.05
CA LEU A 52 8.45 3.88 -9.45
C LEU A 52 9.89 4.34 -9.13
N ALA A 53 10.34 5.41 -9.80
CA ALA A 53 11.59 6.05 -9.44
C ALA A 53 11.51 6.59 -8.00
N GLU A 54 12.64 6.63 -7.29
CA GLU A 54 12.66 7.08 -5.89
C GLU A 54 12.15 8.52 -5.75
N ALA A 55 12.56 9.42 -6.64
CA ALA A 55 12.10 10.82 -6.64
C ALA A 55 10.58 10.94 -6.80
N ASP A 56 9.96 10.10 -7.64
CA ASP A 56 8.51 10.08 -7.81
C ASP A 56 7.82 9.53 -6.56
N LEU A 57 8.38 8.47 -5.94
CA LEU A 57 7.89 7.96 -4.65
C LEU A 57 7.90 9.07 -3.60
N VAL A 58 9.03 9.77 -3.42
CA VAL A 58 9.16 10.87 -2.45
C VAL A 58 8.10 11.95 -2.72
N THR A 59 7.97 12.40 -3.97
CA THR A 59 7.01 13.43 -4.37
C THR A 59 5.58 13.04 -3.97
N HIS A 60 5.16 11.82 -4.29
CA HIS A 60 3.82 11.37 -3.94
C HIS A 60 3.63 11.10 -2.44
N MET A 61 4.67 10.61 -1.75
CA MET A 61 4.63 10.35 -0.30
C MET A 61 4.50 11.62 0.53
N GLN A 62 5.03 12.74 0.03
CA GLN A 62 4.89 14.06 0.65
C GLN A 62 3.51 14.68 0.40
N ALA A 63 2.89 14.40 -0.73
CA ALA A 63 1.63 15.02 -1.14
C ALA A 63 0.37 14.32 -0.57
N ALA A 64 0.50 13.13 0.02
CA ALA A 64 -0.63 12.33 0.47
C ALA A 64 -0.66 12.13 1.98
N ASP A 65 -1.87 12.08 2.54
CA ASP A 65 -2.08 11.83 3.97
C ASP A 65 -1.90 10.35 4.31
N ALA A 66 -2.48 9.46 3.49
CA ALA A 66 -2.36 8.02 3.63
C ALA A 66 -1.66 7.38 2.41
N LEU A 67 -0.91 6.31 2.66
CA LEU A 67 -0.11 5.64 1.63
C LEU A 67 -0.33 4.13 1.65
N VAL A 68 -0.40 3.57 0.45
CA VAL A 68 -0.28 2.13 0.20
C VAL A 68 0.81 1.92 -0.83
N VAL A 69 1.89 1.22 -0.48
CA VAL A 69 2.95 0.86 -1.42
C VAL A 69 2.85 -0.63 -1.73
N MET A 70 2.56 -0.95 -2.99
CA MET A 70 2.53 -2.33 -3.49
C MET A 70 3.83 -2.68 -4.23
N LYS A 71 4.02 -3.98 -4.51
CA LYS A 71 5.25 -4.50 -5.14
C LYS A 71 6.48 -4.18 -4.30
N THR A 72 6.32 -4.31 -2.97
CA THR A 72 7.33 -4.01 -1.98
C THR A 72 8.56 -4.86 -2.21
N GLY A 73 8.52 -6.17 -1.94
CA GLY A 73 9.59 -7.14 -2.20
C GLY A 73 10.99 -6.53 -2.30
N ARG A 74 11.66 -6.81 -3.43
CA ARG A 74 13.00 -6.31 -3.74
C ARG A 74 13.16 -4.78 -3.79
N ASN A 75 12.05 -4.03 -3.81
CA ASN A 75 12.06 -2.56 -3.78
C ASN A 75 12.04 -2.01 -2.35
N LEU A 76 11.98 -2.86 -1.31
CA LEU A 76 11.81 -2.44 0.08
C LEU A 76 12.86 -1.40 0.51
N ALA A 77 14.14 -1.63 0.22
CA ALA A 77 15.21 -0.69 0.57
C ALA A 77 14.97 0.72 -0.01
N LYS A 78 14.56 0.81 -1.28
CA LYS A 78 14.21 2.09 -1.93
C LYS A 78 12.95 2.71 -1.32
N ILE A 79 11.96 1.91 -0.96
CA ILE A 79 10.73 2.39 -0.31
C ILE A 79 11.07 2.98 1.07
N ILE A 80 11.93 2.32 1.85
CA ILE A 80 12.41 2.82 3.14
C ILE A 80 13.15 4.16 2.95
N ALA A 81 14.07 4.24 1.98
CA ALA A 81 14.78 5.47 1.67
C ALA A 81 13.84 6.61 1.26
N ALA A 82 12.87 6.33 0.38
CA ALA A 82 11.88 7.32 -0.05
C ALA A 82 10.99 7.80 1.12
N LEU A 83 10.54 6.89 1.98
CA LEU A 83 9.77 7.24 3.18
C LEU A 83 10.59 8.07 4.18
N ALA A 84 11.89 7.79 4.32
CA ALA A 84 12.78 8.58 5.16
C ALA A 84 12.93 10.01 4.61
N LEU A 85 13.19 10.16 3.30
CA LEU A 85 13.27 11.45 2.62
C LEU A 85 11.95 12.23 2.68
N ALA A 86 10.81 11.53 2.65
CA ALA A 86 9.50 12.14 2.81
C ALA A 86 9.15 12.47 4.28
N GLY A 87 9.96 12.06 5.26
CA GLY A 87 9.67 12.25 6.69
C GLY A 87 8.52 11.39 7.22
N ARG A 88 8.24 10.26 6.56
CA ARG A 88 7.09 9.38 6.85
C ARG A 88 7.48 7.98 7.35
N LEU A 89 8.77 7.66 7.41
CA LEU A 89 9.26 6.33 7.80
C LEU A 89 8.75 5.90 9.19
N ASP A 90 8.80 6.80 10.17
CA ASP A 90 8.34 6.55 11.54
C ASP A 90 6.82 6.41 11.67
N GLN A 91 6.07 6.47 10.57
CA GLN A 91 4.62 6.23 10.54
C GLN A 91 4.29 4.93 9.82
N ALA A 92 5.26 4.33 9.13
CA ALA A 92 5.03 3.23 8.22
C ALA A 92 4.91 1.87 8.91
N TRP A 93 4.06 1.04 8.33
CA TRP A 93 3.87 -0.36 8.66
C TRP A 93 4.25 -1.23 7.47
N ILE A 94 4.64 -2.46 7.73
CA ILE A 94 4.72 -3.53 6.74
C ILE A 94 3.79 -4.66 7.18
N VAL A 95 3.01 -5.15 6.23
CA VAL A 95 2.13 -6.30 6.41
C VAL A 95 2.50 -7.35 5.37
N GLU A 96 2.86 -8.54 5.84
CA GLU A 96 3.15 -9.69 4.99
C GLU A 96 1.94 -10.62 5.01
N ALA A 97 1.63 -11.24 3.87
CA ALA A 97 0.60 -12.27 3.74
C ALA A 97 -0.75 -11.85 4.35
N GLY A 98 -1.15 -10.58 4.17
CA GLY A 98 -2.40 -10.04 4.72
C GLY A 98 -3.61 -10.92 4.39
N THR A 99 -4.42 -11.25 5.41
CA THR A 99 -5.58 -12.16 5.37
C THR A 99 -5.28 -13.62 5.02
N MET A 100 -4.01 -14.00 4.90
CA MET A 100 -3.57 -15.36 4.62
C MET A 100 -2.96 -16.01 5.88
N PRO A 101 -2.85 -17.36 5.92
CA PRO A 101 -2.04 -18.02 6.93
C PRO A 101 -0.61 -17.50 6.92
N GLY A 102 -0.06 -17.21 8.11
CA GLY A 102 1.27 -16.62 8.25
C GLY A 102 1.32 -15.10 8.11
N GLN A 103 0.17 -14.41 8.21
CA GLN A 103 0.14 -12.94 8.28
C GLN A 103 1.07 -12.41 9.38
N THR A 104 1.92 -11.46 9.03
CA THR A 104 2.71 -10.67 9.99
C THR A 104 2.41 -9.19 9.83
N VAL A 105 2.49 -8.46 10.94
CA VAL A 105 2.27 -7.01 10.98
C VAL A 105 3.36 -6.41 11.84
N ALA A 106 4.14 -5.48 11.28
CA ALA A 106 5.24 -4.85 11.98
C ALA A 106 5.34 -3.36 11.61
N ARG A 107 5.94 -2.59 12.52
CA ARG A 107 6.41 -1.24 12.22
C ARG A 107 7.59 -1.35 11.26
N LEU A 108 7.62 -0.52 10.23
CA LEU A 108 8.65 -0.62 9.20
C LEU A 108 10.06 -0.32 9.74
N VAL A 109 10.17 0.57 10.73
CA VAL A 109 11.42 0.90 11.41
C VAL A 109 12.03 -0.28 12.17
N ASP A 110 11.20 -1.22 12.63
CA ASP A 110 11.63 -2.41 13.36
C ASP A 110 11.84 -3.61 12.43
N TYR A 111 11.58 -3.45 11.13
CA TYR A 111 11.70 -4.50 10.14
C TYR A 111 13.15 -4.59 9.63
N ALA A 112 13.90 -5.53 10.18
CA ALA A 112 15.32 -5.73 9.89
C ALA A 112 15.68 -6.17 8.45
N PRO A 113 14.83 -6.90 7.69
CA PRO A 113 15.18 -7.32 6.34
C PRO A 113 15.23 -6.19 5.30
N THR A 114 16.14 -6.30 4.33
CA THR A 114 16.24 -5.40 3.16
C THR A 114 15.38 -5.81 1.97
N ASP A 115 14.73 -6.97 2.06
CA ASP A 115 13.72 -7.53 1.14
C ASP A 115 12.58 -8.15 1.98
N CYS A 116 11.43 -8.39 1.38
CA CYS A 116 10.27 -9.01 2.03
C CYS A 116 9.56 -9.99 1.08
N PRO A 117 8.71 -10.89 1.58
CA PRO A 117 7.93 -11.80 0.74
C PRO A 117 7.11 -11.05 -0.34
N TYR A 118 6.76 -11.74 -1.42
CA TYR A 118 6.04 -11.15 -2.56
C TYR A 118 4.72 -10.47 -2.15
N PHE A 119 3.95 -11.08 -1.24
CA PHE A 119 2.68 -10.57 -0.73
C PHE A 119 2.88 -9.64 0.47
N SER A 120 3.79 -8.68 0.34
CA SER A 120 4.02 -7.65 1.35
C SER A 120 3.57 -6.29 0.85
N ILE A 121 2.92 -5.52 1.73
CA ILE A 121 2.44 -4.16 1.47
C ILE A 121 2.98 -3.25 2.56
N VAL A 122 3.51 -2.09 2.16
CA VAL A 122 3.89 -1.02 3.09
C VAL A 122 2.75 -0.01 3.16
N LEU A 123 2.43 0.44 4.37
CA LEU A 123 1.27 1.29 4.65
C LEU A 123 1.69 2.50 5.49
N VAL A 124 1.08 3.65 5.23
CA VAL A 124 1.10 4.79 6.16
C VAL A 124 -0.35 5.23 6.35
N HIS A 125 -0.79 5.30 7.60
CA HIS A 125 -2.14 5.76 7.94
C HIS A 125 -2.24 7.27 7.81
N GLY A 126 -3.39 7.74 7.33
CA GLY A 126 -3.75 9.15 7.34
C GLY A 126 -4.07 9.66 8.74
N HIS A 127 -4.13 10.99 8.87
CA HIS A 127 -4.32 11.69 10.14
C HIS A 127 -5.48 12.70 10.10
N GLY A 128 -6.35 12.58 9.09
CA GLY A 128 -7.50 13.43 8.87
C GLY A 128 -8.47 13.43 10.06
N ARG A 129 -9.43 14.35 10.01
CA ARG A 129 -10.29 14.68 11.15
C ARG A 129 -10.96 13.43 11.77
N ARG A 130 -10.70 13.20 13.06
CA ARG A 130 -11.30 12.11 13.84
C ARG A 130 -12.60 12.55 14.54
N PRO A 131 -13.70 11.77 14.50
CA PRO A 131 -14.84 11.97 15.39
C PRO A 131 -14.40 12.15 16.85
N GLY A 132 -14.69 13.33 17.41
CA GLY A 132 -14.38 13.69 18.80
C GLY A 132 -13.09 14.49 19.02
N GLY A 133 -12.29 14.76 17.99
CA GLY A 133 -11.16 15.71 18.08
C GLY A 133 -11.62 17.15 17.86
N VAL A 134 -11.25 18.06 18.76
CA VAL A 134 -11.39 19.51 18.51
C VAL A 134 -10.42 19.88 17.40
N ALA A 135 -10.90 20.67 16.43
CA ALA A 135 -10.12 21.16 15.29
C ALA A 135 -8.93 22.01 15.72
#